data_AF-A0A1Y5KFW2-F1
#
_entry.id   AF-A0A1Y5KFW2-F1
#
_cell.length_a   1.000
_cell.length_b   1.000
_cell.length_c   1.000
_cell.angle_alpha   90.00
_cell.angle_beta   90.00
_cell.angle_gamma   90.00
#
_symmetry.space_group_name_H-M   'P 1'
#
loop_
_entity.id
_entity.type
_entity.pdbx_description
1 polymer ?
#
loop_
_entity_poly.entity_id
_entity_poly.type
_entity_poly.pdbx_seq_one_letter_code
_entity_poly.pdbx_strand_id
1 'polypeptide(L)'
;MNELPNWAFRIFQFLSFVPIFRVTCDAGFGEINKKRTLLRFSLLSINLGKYILHFCTFQWFWGAPPQGQSKERFRILRVLSLTEVEKPLDERSFNQRIDRHKQEIKNLETVKKEAIKEALFHKMSSLMDSKNRTFNKFLAYLAVVAFLIPIYTPYLTNIGKSFNHDGILQFLVLVILYYIIMNFLNLILFFHDFIKVKSYSRYAYQDVKNSTDPSTELLQMVYFERYLTEFEWIREITLIRNIEKYIKGIVIMSIALVIVHNVSLHYQTNRIGLESISERNTAVYTLDLSKPSNKLYDGQKTLLDQLENDLLEGKVSEVILIRSGSKNDENYNRIYYLIQSLNVHNIEITTAINDTSPENNELIILLKRR
;
A
#
# COMPACT_ATOMS: atom_id res chain seq x y z
N MET A 1 38.49 5.07 -12.26
CA MET A 1 37.16 5.65 -12.58
C MET A 1 36.18 4.55 -12.21
N ASN A 2 35.65 4.56 -10.98
CA ASN A 2 35.11 3.34 -10.38
C ASN A 2 33.58 3.41 -10.35
N GLU A 3 32.93 2.67 -11.25
CA GLU A 3 31.50 2.43 -11.20
C GLU A 3 31.16 1.47 -10.05
N LEU A 4 29.91 1.51 -9.59
CA LEU A 4 29.42 0.51 -8.63
C LEU A 4 29.39 -0.88 -9.28
N PRO A 5 29.91 -1.92 -8.60
CA PRO A 5 29.74 -3.30 -9.05
C PRO A 5 28.25 -3.61 -9.27
N ASN A 6 27.93 -4.35 -10.34
CA ASN A 6 26.54 -4.62 -10.72
C ASN A 6 25.70 -5.25 -9.60
N TRP A 7 26.30 -6.09 -8.76
CA TRP A 7 25.63 -6.71 -7.62
C TRP A 7 25.32 -5.68 -6.52
N ALA A 8 26.30 -4.83 -6.16
CA ALA A 8 26.14 -3.79 -5.14
C ALA A 8 25.11 -2.75 -5.57
N PHE A 9 25.12 -2.37 -6.85
CA PHE A 9 24.13 -1.48 -7.43
C PHE A 9 22.70 -2.02 -7.30
N ARG A 10 22.47 -3.31 -7.58
CA ARG A 10 21.15 -3.93 -7.42
C ARG A 10 20.70 -3.99 -5.96
N ILE A 11 21.61 -4.29 -5.03
CA ILE A 11 21.31 -4.29 -3.59
C ILE A 11 20.93 -2.88 -3.13
N PHE A 12 21.70 -1.86 -3.51
CA PHE A 12 21.38 -0.49 -3.13
C PHE A 12 20.08 -0.01 -3.78
N GLN A 13 19.81 -0.38 -5.04
CA GLN A 13 18.52 -0.12 -5.67
C GLN A 13 17.37 -0.72 -4.87
N PHE A 14 17.48 -1.98 -4.45
CA PHE A 14 16.47 -2.61 -3.59
C PHE A 14 16.31 -1.87 -2.27
N LEU A 15 17.40 -1.56 -1.57
CA LEU A 15 17.40 -0.80 -0.32
C LEU A 15 16.85 0.62 -0.50
N SER A 16 16.82 1.20 -1.71
CA SER A 16 16.19 2.50 -1.95
C SER A 16 14.66 2.49 -1.92
N PHE A 17 14.05 1.31 -2.06
CA PHE A 17 12.61 1.12 -1.94
C PHE A 17 12.18 0.83 -0.51
N VAL A 18 13.04 0.21 0.30
CA VAL A 18 12.71 -0.14 1.68
C VAL A 18 12.76 1.12 2.57
N PRO A 19 11.78 1.35 3.46
CA PRO A 19 11.78 2.53 4.34
C PRO A 19 12.79 2.41 5.48
N ILE A 20 13.16 1.18 5.86
CA ILE A 20 14.12 0.85 6.92
C ILE A 20 15.47 0.49 6.27
N PHE A 21 16.58 1.00 6.81
CA PHE A 21 17.93 0.89 6.24
C PHE A 21 18.01 1.35 4.78
N ARG A 22 17.39 2.49 4.51
CA ARG A 22 17.27 3.01 3.14
C ARG A 22 18.58 3.58 2.62
N VAL A 23 18.89 3.26 1.37
CA VAL A 23 20.00 3.87 0.62
C VAL A 23 19.45 4.81 -0.44
N THR A 24 19.86 6.08 -0.41
CA THR A 24 19.42 7.10 -1.36
C THR A 24 20.57 7.91 -1.93
N CYS A 25 20.37 8.57 -3.07
CA CYS A 25 21.27 9.61 -3.58
C CYS A 25 20.52 10.95 -3.60
N ASP A 26 21.09 11.96 -2.95
CA ASP A 26 20.47 13.29 -2.85
C ASP A 26 20.33 13.95 -4.23
N ALA A 27 21.33 13.81 -5.09
CA ALA A 27 21.34 14.42 -6.43
C ALA A 27 20.29 13.83 -7.38
N GLY A 28 19.81 12.61 -7.09
CA GLY A 28 18.77 11.93 -7.86
C GLY A 28 17.42 11.88 -7.14
N PHE A 29 17.20 12.71 -6.11
CA PHE A 29 15.99 12.66 -5.28
C PHE A 29 15.65 11.23 -4.79
N GLY A 30 16.65 10.50 -4.32
CA GLY A 30 16.50 9.13 -3.86
C GLY A 30 16.75 8.04 -4.90
N GLU A 31 17.01 8.39 -6.17
CA GLU A 31 17.42 7.42 -7.19
C GLU A 31 18.93 7.18 -7.20
N ILE A 32 19.32 5.91 -7.17
CA ILE A 32 20.73 5.52 -7.22
C ILE A 32 21.17 5.36 -8.67
N ASN A 33 22.21 6.08 -9.06
CA ASN A 33 22.86 5.96 -10.35
C ASN A 33 24.20 5.21 -10.24
N LYS A 34 24.58 4.46 -11.29
CA LYS A 34 25.85 3.71 -11.33
C LYS A 34 27.11 4.59 -11.28
N LYS A 35 26.98 5.85 -11.69
CA LYS A 35 28.07 6.84 -11.71
C LYS A 35 28.22 7.48 -10.33
N ARG A 36 29.44 7.95 -10.00
CA ARG A 36 29.83 8.58 -8.71
C ARG A 36 28.67 9.32 -8.05
N THR A 37 28.12 8.72 -7.00
CA THR A 37 26.96 9.23 -6.27
C THR A 37 27.30 9.30 -4.80
N LEU A 38 26.94 10.41 -4.16
CA LEU A 38 26.97 10.53 -2.72
C LEU A 38 25.78 9.72 -2.19
N LEU A 39 26.07 8.56 -1.60
CA LEU A 39 25.06 7.66 -1.06
C LEU A 39 24.75 8.08 0.38
N ARG A 40 23.48 8.18 0.70
CA ARG A 40 22.98 8.38 2.07
C ARG A 40 22.34 7.09 2.54
N PHE A 41 22.88 6.57 3.63
CA PHE A 41 22.28 5.49 4.41
C PHE A 41 21.40 6.13 5.47
N SER A 42 20.15 5.70 5.60
CA SER A 42 19.21 6.22 6.58
C SER A 42 18.60 5.06 7.33
N LEU A 43 18.52 5.15 8.65
CA LEU A 43 17.88 4.10 9.45
C LEU A 43 16.39 3.98 9.11
N LEU A 44 15.72 5.13 9.02
CA LEU A 44 14.33 5.23 8.61
C LEU A 44 14.18 6.37 7.61
N SER A 45 13.35 6.19 6.60
CA SER A 45 13.03 7.24 5.65
C SER A 45 11.56 7.22 5.29
N ILE A 46 10.93 8.38 5.40
CA ILE A 46 9.52 8.58 5.08
C ILE A 46 9.45 9.48 3.84
N ASN A 47 8.86 8.95 2.77
CA ASN A 47 8.50 9.74 1.61
C ASN A 47 7.16 10.44 1.87
N LEU A 48 7.15 11.75 1.66
CA LEU A 48 6.00 12.65 1.78
C LEU A 48 5.93 13.53 0.53
N GLY A 49 5.49 12.92 -0.58
CA GLY A 49 5.36 13.58 -1.88
C GLY A 49 6.69 14.18 -2.32
N LYS A 50 6.74 15.51 -2.39
CA LYS A 50 7.93 16.29 -2.73
C LYS A 50 9.01 16.35 -1.64
N TYR A 51 8.81 15.73 -0.47
CA TYR A 51 9.80 15.68 0.60
C TYR A 51 10.19 14.25 0.95
N ILE A 52 11.46 14.03 1.26
CA ILE A 52 11.94 12.81 1.89
C ILE A 52 12.47 13.19 3.26
N LEU A 53 11.83 12.68 4.31
CA LEU A 53 12.29 12.79 5.69
C LEU A 53 13.20 11.61 5.98
N HIS A 54 14.48 11.87 6.12
CA HIS A 54 15.46 10.87 6.52
C HIS A 54 15.79 11.02 8.01
N PHE A 55 15.72 9.91 8.74
CA PHE A 55 16.08 9.82 10.15
C PHE A 55 17.34 8.98 10.31
N CYS A 56 18.24 9.44 11.19
CA CYS A 56 19.53 8.82 11.51
C CYS A 56 20.31 8.45 10.24
N THR A 57 20.88 9.48 9.62
CA THR A 57 21.49 9.40 8.31
C THR A 57 23.01 9.40 8.40
N PHE A 58 23.64 8.58 7.56
CA PHE A 58 25.07 8.55 7.34
C PHE A 58 25.37 8.72 5.85
N GLN A 59 26.17 9.72 5.49
CA GLN A 59 26.62 9.93 4.12
C GLN A 59 27.92 9.19 3.86
N TRP A 60 27.91 8.33 2.85
CA TRP A 60 29.07 7.58 2.40
C TRP A 60 29.36 7.88 0.93
N PHE A 61 30.63 8.11 0.63
CA PHE A 61 31.09 8.41 -0.71
C PHE A 61 31.64 7.14 -1.38
N TRP A 62 31.04 6.74 -2.49
CA TRP A 62 31.58 5.67 -3.33
C TRP A 62 32.53 6.27 -4.39
N GLY A 63 33.84 6.31 -4.08
CA GLY A 63 34.90 6.84 -4.95
C GLY A 63 35.78 7.93 -4.30
N ALA A 64 36.38 8.82 -5.11
CA ALA A 64 37.13 9.97 -4.61
C ALA A 64 36.21 11.19 -4.40
N PRO A 65 36.18 11.80 -3.19
CA PRO A 65 35.28 12.90 -2.86
C PRO A 65 35.56 14.13 -3.75
N PRO A 66 34.53 14.86 -4.22
CA PRO A 66 34.74 16.16 -4.86
C PRO A 66 35.39 17.12 -3.86
N GLN A 67 36.47 17.79 -4.27
CA GLN A 67 37.15 18.80 -3.45
C GLN A 67 36.13 19.88 -3.03
N GLY A 68 36.01 20.12 -1.72
CA GLY A 68 35.24 21.25 -1.17
C GLY A 68 33.90 20.94 -0.50
N GLN A 69 33.44 19.69 -0.39
CA GLN A 69 32.23 19.38 0.41
C GLN A 69 32.56 19.11 1.89
N SER A 70 31.90 19.86 2.77
CA SER A 70 32.09 19.87 4.24
C SER A 70 31.66 18.56 4.92
N LYS A 71 32.27 18.32 6.09
CA LYS A 71 32.53 17.08 6.86
C LYS A 71 31.36 16.49 7.67
N GLU A 72 30.10 16.89 7.49
CA GLU A 72 29.01 16.33 8.30
C GLU A 72 28.50 15.00 7.74
N ARG A 73 29.16 13.91 8.15
CA ARG A 73 28.81 12.56 7.72
C ARG A 73 27.54 12.02 8.36
N PHE A 74 27.14 12.52 9.53
CA PHE A 74 26.00 12.01 10.28
C PHE A 74 24.99 13.12 10.59
N ARG A 75 23.70 12.86 10.35
CA ARG A 75 22.60 13.77 10.73
C ARG A 75 21.40 12.99 11.24
N ILE A 76 20.83 13.42 12.36
CA ILE A 76 19.67 12.79 12.99
C ILE A 76 18.40 12.98 12.17
N LEU A 77 18.18 14.18 11.62
CA LEU A 77 17.04 14.49 10.76
C LEU A 77 17.51 15.26 9.53
N ARG A 78 17.11 14.80 8.34
CA ARG A 78 17.34 15.53 7.09
C ARG A 78 16.09 15.49 6.23
N VAL A 79 15.61 16.67 5.87
CA VAL A 79 14.56 16.84 4.86
C VAL A 79 15.22 17.08 3.51
N LEU A 80 14.90 16.25 2.52
CA LEU A 80 15.27 16.47 1.12
C LEU A 80 14.02 16.92 0.38
N SER A 81 14.05 18.07 -0.29
CA SER A 81 12.93 18.48 -1.14
C SER A 81 13.20 18.24 -2.61
N LEU A 82 12.16 17.90 -3.36
CA LEU A 82 12.23 17.73 -4.82
C LEU A 82 12.62 19.05 -5.49
N THR A 83 12.20 20.18 -4.92
CA THR A 83 12.55 21.53 -5.41
C THR A 83 14.01 21.93 -5.18
N GLU A 84 14.76 21.24 -4.31
CA GLU A 84 16.21 21.44 -4.22
C GLU A 84 16.95 20.73 -5.36
N VAL A 85 16.37 19.64 -5.89
CA VAL A 85 16.95 18.81 -6.95
C VAL A 85 16.47 19.27 -8.34
N GLU A 86 15.18 19.54 -8.48
CA GLU A 86 14.61 20.33 -9.57
C GLU A 86 15.04 21.78 -9.34
N LYS A 87 16.19 22.21 -9.85
CA LYS A 87 16.58 23.63 -9.81
C LYS A 87 15.37 24.46 -10.24
N PRO A 88 14.74 25.25 -9.33
CA PRO A 88 13.61 26.07 -9.72
C PRO A 88 14.09 27.01 -10.83
N LEU A 89 13.17 27.44 -11.69
CA LEU A 89 13.47 28.49 -12.64
C LEU A 89 13.97 29.69 -11.84
N ASP A 90 15.28 29.90 -11.81
CA ASP A 90 15.84 31.11 -11.22
C ASP A 90 15.45 32.24 -12.17
N GLU A 91 14.49 33.07 -11.74
CA GLU A 91 13.95 34.18 -12.53
C GLU A 91 15.07 35.04 -13.12
N ARG A 92 16.21 35.17 -12.42
CA ARG A 92 17.39 35.89 -12.92
C ARG A 92 18.03 35.18 -14.11
N SER A 93 18.24 33.87 -14.01
CA SER A 93 18.80 33.06 -15.09
C SER A 93 17.85 32.98 -16.31
N PHE A 94 16.54 33.04 -16.05
CA PHE A 94 15.51 33.05 -17.07
C PHE A 94 15.48 34.39 -17.83
N ASN A 95 15.44 35.51 -17.09
CA ASN A 95 15.50 36.84 -17.66
C ASN A 95 16.80 37.07 -18.45
N GLN A 96 17.94 36.61 -17.93
CA GLN A 96 19.23 36.67 -18.65
C GLN A 96 19.21 35.90 -19.98
N ARG A 97 18.52 34.77 -20.06
CA ARG A 97 18.38 34.00 -21.32
C ARG A 97 17.47 34.71 -22.31
N ILE A 98 16.38 35.29 -21.82
CA ILE A 98 15.47 36.10 -22.65
C ILE A 98 16.22 37.31 -23.20
N ASP A 99 16.91 38.07 -22.35
CA ASP A 99 17.67 39.26 -22.73
C ASP A 99 18.78 38.93 -23.74
N ARG A 100 19.47 37.81 -23.55
CA ARG A 100 20.44 37.31 -24.53
C ARG A 100 19.78 37.02 -25.88
N HIS A 101 18.64 36.34 -25.88
CA HIS A 101 17.91 36.08 -27.12
C HIS A 101 17.43 37.38 -27.78
N LYS A 102 16.96 38.36 -27.00
CA LYS A 102 16.61 39.70 -27.52
C LYS A 102 17.81 40.37 -28.20
N GLN A 103 19.01 40.24 -27.64
CA GLN A 103 20.24 40.77 -28.23
C GLN A 103 20.62 40.03 -29.52
N GLU A 104 20.52 38.70 -29.54
CA GLU A 104 20.83 37.86 -30.70
C GLU A 104 19.93 38.18 -31.90
N ILE A 105 18.65 38.48 -31.67
CA ILE A 105 17.69 38.75 -32.75
C ILE A 105 17.70 40.19 -33.24
N LYS A 106 18.27 41.15 -32.51
CA LYS A 106 18.26 42.58 -32.90
C LYS A 106 18.90 42.82 -34.27
N ASN A 107 19.96 42.09 -34.59
CA ASN A 107 20.76 42.29 -35.81
C ASN A 107 20.55 41.21 -36.88
N LEU A 108 19.56 40.31 -36.71
CA LEU A 108 19.27 39.26 -37.68
C LEU A 108 18.42 39.79 -38.85
N GLU A 109 18.71 39.29 -40.05
CA GLU A 109 17.88 39.51 -41.24
C GLU A 109 16.47 38.96 -41.06
N THR A 110 15.47 39.62 -41.66
CA THR A 110 14.05 39.26 -41.56
C THR A 110 13.77 37.82 -41.97
N VAL A 111 14.38 37.35 -43.07
CA VAL A 111 14.23 35.96 -43.55
C VAL A 111 14.71 34.94 -42.50
N LYS A 112 15.83 35.23 -41.83
CA LYS A 112 16.34 34.38 -40.75
C LYS A 112 15.44 34.42 -39.52
N LYS A 113 14.90 35.59 -39.16
CA LYS A 113 13.92 35.73 -38.07
C LYS A 113 12.67 34.89 -38.33
N GLU A 114 12.17 34.89 -39.57
CA GLU A 114 11.01 34.08 -39.96
C GLU A 114 11.29 32.58 -39.90
N ALA A 115 12.44 32.13 -40.42
CA ALA A 115 12.85 30.72 -40.33
C ALA A 115 12.98 30.26 -38.87
N ILE A 116 13.55 31.09 -37.99
CA ILE A 116 13.63 30.79 -36.55
C ILE A 116 12.23 30.73 -35.93
N LYS A 117 11.34 31.68 -36.26
CA LYS A 117 9.96 31.72 -35.78
C LYS A 117 9.22 30.42 -36.14
N GLU A 118 9.31 29.99 -37.40
CA GLU A 118 8.67 28.76 -37.87
C GLU A 118 9.24 27.51 -37.18
N ALA A 119 10.57 27.43 -37.04
CA ALA A 119 11.21 26.35 -36.30
C ALA A 119 10.77 26.30 -34.83
N LEU A 120 10.59 27.46 -34.18
CA LEU A 120 10.09 27.54 -32.81
C LEU A 120 8.63 27.09 -32.71
N PHE A 121 7.76 27.48 -33.64
CA PHE A 121 6.37 27.01 -33.68
C PHE A 121 6.29 25.49 -33.87
N HIS A 122 7.06 24.93 -34.79
CA HIS A 122 7.11 23.49 -34.99
C HIS A 122 7.59 22.78 -33.72
N LYS A 123 8.63 23.30 -33.05
CA LYS A 123 9.13 22.74 -31.80
C LYS A 123 8.11 22.85 -30.67
N MET A 124 7.40 23.97 -30.57
CA MET A 124 6.32 24.18 -29.59
C MET A 124 5.21 23.17 -29.79
N SER A 125 4.75 22.97 -31.02
CA SER A 125 3.71 21.99 -31.36
C SER A 125 4.10 20.58 -30.89
N SER A 126 5.34 20.17 -31.19
CA SER A 126 5.89 18.89 -30.72
C SER A 126 5.98 18.76 -29.19
N LEU A 127 6.27 19.85 -28.47
CA LEU A 127 6.25 19.88 -27.01
C LEU A 127 4.81 19.75 -26.47
N MET A 128 3.84 20.44 -27.09
CA MET A 128 2.42 20.33 -26.77
C MET A 128 1.92 18.89 -26.91
N ASP A 129 2.28 18.21 -28.01
CA ASP A 129 1.95 16.80 -28.22
C ASP A 129 2.56 15.90 -27.14
N SER A 130 3.81 16.16 -26.76
CA SER A 130 4.51 15.43 -25.71
C SER A 130 3.86 15.66 -24.34
N LYS A 131 3.39 16.87 -24.07
CA LYS A 131 2.61 17.24 -22.88
C LYS A 131 1.29 16.47 -22.84
N ASN A 132 0.55 16.45 -23.95
CA ASN A 132 -0.70 15.68 -24.07
C ASN A 132 -0.50 14.18 -23.84
N ARG A 133 0.58 13.58 -24.39
CA ARG A 133 0.93 12.18 -24.12
C ARG A 133 1.22 11.94 -22.64
N THR A 134 1.89 12.88 -21.98
CA THR A 134 2.21 12.80 -20.53
C THR A 134 0.93 12.90 -19.69
N PHE A 135 0.01 13.79 -20.06
CA PHE A 135 -1.31 13.90 -19.44
C PHE A 135 -2.17 12.64 -19.64
N ASN A 136 -2.14 12.01 -20.81
CA ASN A 136 -2.85 10.74 -21.03
C ASN A 136 -2.28 9.62 -20.15
N LYS A 137 -0.96 9.57 -19.95
CA LYS A 137 -0.34 8.63 -18.99
C LYS A 137 -0.80 8.91 -17.56
N PHE A 138 -0.87 10.17 -17.17
CA PHE A 138 -1.41 10.57 -15.87
C PHE A 138 -2.83 10.04 -15.66
N LEU A 139 -3.73 10.24 -16.63
CA LEU A 139 -5.10 9.73 -16.57
C LEU A 139 -5.15 8.20 -16.47
N ALA A 140 -4.32 7.49 -17.24
CA ALA A 140 -4.22 6.04 -17.15
C ALA A 140 -3.78 5.57 -15.75
N TYR A 141 -2.79 6.24 -15.15
CA TYR A 141 -2.35 5.94 -13.79
C TYR A 141 -3.41 6.25 -12.73
N LEU A 142 -4.17 7.34 -12.89
CA LEU A 142 -5.30 7.65 -12.03
C LEU A 142 -6.36 6.54 -12.07
N ALA A 143 -6.69 6.03 -13.27
CA ALA A 143 -7.62 4.93 -13.45
C ALA A 143 -7.13 3.62 -12.79
N VAL A 144 -5.84 3.30 -12.94
CA VAL A 144 -5.24 2.13 -12.26
C VAL A 144 -5.37 2.25 -10.74
N VAL A 145 -5.06 3.42 -10.17
CA VAL A 145 -5.19 3.65 -8.72
C VAL A 145 -6.63 3.54 -8.26
N ALA A 146 -7.59 4.10 -9.00
CA ALA A 146 -9.02 3.98 -8.71
C ALA A 146 -9.49 2.52 -8.71
N PHE A 147 -8.96 1.68 -9.61
CA PHE A 147 -9.23 0.25 -9.66
C PHE A 147 -8.58 -0.52 -8.50
N LEU A 148 -7.40 -0.11 -8.04
CA LEU A 148 -6.68 -0.78 -6.96
C LEU A 148 -7.30 -0.54 -5.57
N ILE A 149 -7.90 0.63 -5.32
CA ILE A 149 -8.46 0.99 -4.00
C ILE A 149 -9.46 -0.06 -3.47
N PRO A 150 -10.47 -0.50 -4.25
CA PRO A 150 -11.44 -1.51 -3.80
C PRO A 150 -10.82 -2.83 -3.33
N ILE A 151 -9.69 -3.24 -3.93
CA ILE A 151 -9.01 -4.50 -3.59
C ILE A 151 -8.52 -4.48 -2.13
N TYR A 152 -8.18 -3.30 -1.61
CA TYR A 152 -7.67 -3.14 -0.24
C TYR A 152 -8.76 -2.89 0.80
N THR A 153 -9.98 -2.55 0.39
CA THR A 153 -11.09 -2.27 1.30
C THR A 153 -11.31 -3.38 2.34
N PRO A 154 -11.35 -4.68 1.98
CA PRO A 154 -11.54 -5.76 2.96
C PRO A 154 -10.40 -5.88 3.99
N TYR A 155 -9.18 -5.51 3.62
CA TYR A 155 -8.02 -5.53 4.51
C TYR A 155 -8.02 -4.33 5.46
N LEU A 156 -8.51 -3.18 5.00
CA LEU A 156 -8.65 -1.97 5.83
C LEU A 156 -9.79 -2.13 6.86
N THR A 157 -10.93 -2.69 6.46
CA THR A 157 -12.07 -2.88 7.38
C THR A 157 -11.80 -3.91 8.47
N ASN A 158 -10.96 -4.91 8.20
CA ASN A 158 -10.58 -5.93 9.18
C ASN A 158 -9.25 -5.65 9.90
N ILE A 159 -8.66 -4.46 9.72
CA ILE A 159 -7.34 -4.14 10.30
C ILE A 159 -7.32 -4.31 11.82
N GLY A 160 -8.42 -3.96 12.51
CA GLY A 160 -8.57 -4.10 13.96
C GLY A 160 -8.48 -5.55 14.45
N LYS A 161 -9.00 -6.51 13.67
CA LYS A 161 -8.92 -7.95 14.02
C LYS A 161 -7.50 -8.50 13.84
N SER A 162 -6.73 -7.92 12.92
CA SER A 162 -5.33 -8.27 12.66
C SER A 162 -4.38 -7.83 13.78
N PHE A 163 -4.78 -6.89 14.64
CA PHE A 163 -3.98 -6.47 15.80
C PHE A 163 -4.11 -7.41 17.01
N ASN A 164 -5.18 -8.21 17.09
CA ASN A 164 -5.52 -9.01 18.27
C ASN A 164 -4.90 -10.42 18.27
N HIS A 165 -4.04 -10.74 17.31
CA HIS A 165 -3.45 -12.06 17.19
C HIS A 165 -1.93 -11.96 17.28
N ASP A 166 -1.33 -12.82 18.11
CA ASP A 166 0.11 -12.88 18.33
C ASP A 166 0.79 -13.74 17.26
N GLY A 167 1.56 -13.11 16.37
CA GLY A 167 2.33 -13.84 15.37
C GLY A 167 3.21 -12.96 14.47
N ILE A 168 4.43 -13.45 14.19
CA ILE A 168 5.40 -12.79 13.28
C ILE A 168 4.78 -12.56 11.89
N LEU A 169 3.95 -13.49 11.40
CA LEU A 169 3.27 -13.36 10.10
C LEU A 169 2.26 -12.21 10.06
N GLN A 170 1.55 -11.95 11.14
CA GLN A 170 0.59 -10.83 11.21
C GLN A 170 1.29 -9.49 11.35
N PHE A 171 2.40 -9.44 12.11
CA PHE A 171 3.28 -8.28 12.12
C PHE A 171 3.77 -7.95 10.69
N LEU A 172 4.18 -8.96 9.92
CA LEU A 172 4.56 -8.77 8.51
C LEU A 172 3.41 -8.24 7.64
N VAL A 173 2.19 -8.75 7.82
CA VAL A 173 1.00 -8.22 7.12
C VAL A 173 0.77 -6.75 7.46
N LEU A 174 0.86 -6.37 8.73
CA LEU A 174 0.69 -4.98 9.17
C LEU A 174 1.78 -4.07 8.58
N VAL A 175 3.04 -4.50 8.54
CA VAL A 175 4.15 -3.75 7.90
C VAL A 175 3.92 -3.57 6.40
N ILE A 176 3.48 -4.62 5.71
CA ILE A 176 3.16 -4.56 4.27
C ILE A 176 2.00 -3.58 4.03
N LEU A 177 0.93 -3.68 4.82
CA LEU A 177 -0.24 -2.81 4.71
C LEU A 177 0.13 -1.35 4.98
N TYR A 178 0.91 -1.09 6.04
CA TYR A 178 1.44 0.24 6.34
C TYR A 178 2.21 0.81 5.15
N TYR A 179 3.10 0.02 4.55
CA TYR A 179 3.84 0.46 3.38
C TYR A 179 2.92 0.76 2.19
N ILE A 180 1.93 -0.09 1.91
CA ILE A 180 0.94 0.17 0.85
C ILE A 180 0.20 1.49 1.08
N ILE A 181 -0.28 1.74 2.31
CA ILE A 181 -0.96 2.99 2.69
C ILE A 181 -0.04 4.20 2.46
N MET A 182 1.24 4.11 2.86
CA MET A 182 2.20 5.19 2.64
C MET A 182 2.46 5.45 1.15
N ASN A 183 2.46 4.42 0.29
CA ASN A 183 2.57 4.62 -1.16
C ASN A 183 1.32 5.31 -1.73
N PHE A 184 0.12 4.93 -1.28
CA PHE A 184 -1.12 5.61 -1.67
C PHE A 184 -1.12 7.08 -1.24
N LEU A 185 -0.71 7.38 -0.01
CA LEU A 185 -0.59 8.76 0.46
C LEU A 185 0.37 9.58 -0.42
N ASN A 186 1.51 8.99 -0.77
CA ASN A 186 2.46 9.62 -1.70
C ASN A 186 1.83 9.87 -3.07
N LEU A 187 1.10 8.90 -3.64
CA LEU A 187 0.40 9.06 -4.91
C LEU A 187 -0.60 10.22 -4.88
N ILE A 188 -1.39 10.33 -3.81
CA ILE A 188 -2.35 11.43 -3.64
C ILE A 188 -1.62 12.79 -3.65
N LEU A 189 -0.48 12.89 -2.96
CA LEU A 189 0.32 14.12 -2.96
C LEU A 189 0.87 14.46 -4.35
N PHE A 190 1.37 13.47 -5.10
CA PHE A 190 1.86 13.68 -6.46
C PHE A 190 0.74 14.03 -7.45
N PHE A 191 -0.43 13.38 -7.33
CA PHE A 191 -1.61 13.70 -8.13
C PHE A 191 -2.10 15.11 -7.86
N HIS A 192 -2.15 15.52 -6.59
CA HIS A 192 -2.47 16.89 -6.21
C HIS A 192 -1.45 17.88 -6.80
N ASP A 193 -0.15 17.62 -6.69
CA ASP A 193 0.89 18.51 -7.23
C ASP A 193 0.90 18.58 -8.76
N PHE A 194 0.41 17.54 -9.45
CA PHE A 194 0.22 17.50 -10.90
C PHE A 194 -1.01 18.32 -11.34
N ILE A 195 -2.15 18.17 -10.65
CA ILE A 195 -3.40 18.88 -10.98
C ILE A 195 -3.36 20.35 -10.55
N LYS A 196 -2.62 20.67 -9.48
CA LYS A 196 -2.56 22.02 -8.91
C LYS A 196 -2.16 23.04 -9.99
N VAL A 197 -3.08 23.96 -10.28
CA VAL A 197 -2.85 25.10 -11.16
C VAL A 197 -1.71 25.94 -10.59
N LYS A 198 -0.72 26.22 -11.44
CA LYS A 198 0.41 27.09 -11.09
C LYS A 198 0.33 28.33 -11.96
N SER A 199 0.38 29.49 -11.32
CA SER A 199 0.51 30.75 -12.04
C SER A 199 1.97 30.94 -12.42
N TYR A 200 2.25 30.88 -13.71
CA TYR A 200 3.47 31.43 -14.29
C TYR A 200 3.09 32.73 -15.00
N SER A 201 3.95 33.74 -14.92
CA SER A 201 3.79 34.94 -15.74
C SER A 201 3.89 34.52 -17.21
N ARG A 202 2.84 34.77 -17.99
CA ARG A 202 2.80 34.49 -19.43
C ARG A 202 2.88 35.79 -20.20
N TYR A 203 3.40 35.72 -21.42
CA TYR A 203 3.39 36.89 -22.30
C TYR A 203 1.96 37.23 -22.71
N ALA A 204 1.58 38.50 -22.63
CA ALA A 204 0.26 38.93 -23.04
C ALA A 204 0.27 39.33 -24.52
N TYR A 205 -0.83 39.05 -25.22
CA TYR A 205 -1.02 39.54 -26.59
C TYR A 205 -0.91 41.07 -26.69
N GLN A 206 -1.29 41.77 -25.62
CA GLN A 206 -1.21 43.23 -25.54
C GLN A 206 0.25 43.74 -25.63
N ASP A 207 1.21 42.97 -25.15
CA ASP A 207 2.64 43.31 -25.20
C ASP A 207 3.12 43.34 -26.66
N VAL A 208 2.68 42.38 -27.47
CA VAL A 208 2.99 42.33 -28.92
C VAL A 208 2.26 43.45 -29.66
N LYS A 209 0.96 43.63 -29.37
CA LYS A 209 0.11 44.62 -30.05
C LYS A 209 0.63 46.05 -29.90
N ASN A 210 1.13 46.40 -28.71
CA ASN A 210 1.57 47.76 -28.40
C ASN A 210 3.07 47.98 -28.63
N SER A 211 3.80 46.97 -29.13
CA SER A 211 5.24 47.08 -29.38
C SER A 211 5.54 47.89 -30.63
N THR A 212 6.71 48.53 -30.65
CA THR A 212 7.20 49.29 -31.81
C THR A 212 7.59 48.39 -32.99
N ASP A 213 7.90 47.12 -32.73
CA ASP A 213 8.18 46.10 -33.76
C ASP A 213 7.44 44.79 -33.40
N PRO A 214 6.17 44.67 -33.82
CA PRO A 214 5.33 43.51 -33.50
C PRO A 214 5.91 42.18 -33.98
N SER A 215 6.67 42.16 -35.08
CA SER A 215 7.24 40.93 -35.63
C SER A 215 8.36 40.39 -34.74
N THR A 216 9.27 41.28 -34.32
CA THR A 216 10.35 40.91 -33.40
C THR A 216 9.82 40.60 -31.99
N GLU A 217 8.82 41.33 -31.50
CA GLU A 217 8.21 41.04 -30.19
C GLU A 217 7.45 39.71 -30.21
N LEU A 218 6.75 39.38 -31.29
CA LEU A 218 6.11 38.07 -31.46
C LEU A 218 7.14 36.93 -31.43
N LEU A 219 8.30 37.09 -32.11
CA LEU A 219 9.37 36.11 -32.05
C LEU A 219 9.88 35.89 -30.61
N GLN A 220 10.03 36.97 -29.84
CA GLN A 220 10.42 36.90 -28.43
C GLN A 220 9.36 36.18 -27.59
N MET A 221 8.09 36.51 -27.79
CA MET A 221 6.97 35.85 -27.12
C MET A 221 6.97 34.34 -27.40
N VAL A 222 7.13 33.93 -28.66
CA VAL A 222 7.16 32.51 -29.03
C VAL A 222 8.35 31.79 -28.41
N TYR A 223 9.52 32.43 -28.37
CA TYR A 223 10.70 31.88 -27.70
C TYR A 223 10.47 31.69 -26.20
N PHE A 224 9.87 32.68 -25.54
CA PHE A 224 9.53 32.65 -24.12
C PHE A 224 8.56 31.52 -23.80
N GLU A 225 7.43 31.47 -24.50
CA GLU A 225 6.40 30.46 -24.29
C GLU A 225 6.94 29.06 -24.52
N ARG A 226 7.87 28.88 -25.47
CA ARG A 226 8.53 27.59 -25.73
C ARG A 226 9.35 27.16 -24.53
N TYR A 227 10.18 28.05 -24.01
CA TYR A 227 11.03 27.74 -22.88
C TYR A 227 10.21 27.43 -21.62
N LEU A 228 9.17 28.22 -21.37
CA LEU A 228 8.25 27.98 -20.25
C LEU A 228 7.55 26.62 -20.40
N THR A 229 7.05 26.31 -21.59
CA THR A 229 6.40 25.02 -21.89
C THR A 229 7.36 23.83 -21.74
N GLU A 230 8.62 23.98 -22.17
CA GLU A 230 9.65 22.95 -22.00
C GLU A 230 9.93 22.68 -20.52
N PHE A 231 10.02 23.73 -19.70
CA PHE A 231 10.18 23.59 -18.25
C PHE A 231 8.98 22.92 -17.58
N GLU A 232 7.76 23.35 -17.91
CA GLU A 232 6.52 22.71 -17.45
C GLU A 232 6.53 21.22 -17.78
N TRP A 233 6.89 20.87 -19.02
CA TRP A 233 6.94 19.50 -19.50
C TRP A 233 7.98 18.64 -18.77
N ILE A 234 9.20 19.14 -18.55
CA ILE A 234 10.25 18.42 -17.80
C ILE A 234 9.76 18.09 -16.38
N ARG A 235 9.09 19.05 -15.74
CA ARG A 235 8.53 18.87 -14.41
C ARG A 235 7.40 17.84 -14.42
N GLU A 236 6.47 17.92 -15.36
CA GLU A 236 5.38 16.94 -15.50
C GLU A 236 5.90 15.52 -15.70
N ILE A 237 6.93 15.34 -16.56
CA ILE A 237 7.60 14.04 -16.72
C ILE A 237 8.18 13.55 -15.40
N THR A 238 8.81 14.44 -14.62
CA THR A 238 9.43 14.08 -13.34
C THR A 238 8.38 13.63 -12.32
N LEU A 239 7.25 14.32 -12.25
CA LEU A 239 6.10 13.90 -11.44
C LEU A 239 5.56 12.54 -11.89
N ILE A 240 5.43 12.32 -13.20
CA ILE A 240 4.93 11.06 -13.77
C ILE A 240 5.85 9.89 -13.48
N ARG A 241 7.17 10.07 -13.56
CA ARG A 241 8.15 9.04 -13.17
C ARG A 241 8.03 8.67 -11.70
N ASN A 242 7.80 9.66 -10.82
CA ASN A 242 7.55 9.40 -9.40
C ASN A 242 6.24 8.62 -9.20
N ILE A 243 5.15 9.03 -9.85
CA ILE A 243 3.87 8.30 -9.82
C ILE A 243 4.07 6.84 -10.25
N GLU A 244 4.76 6.61 -11.37
CA GLU A 244 5.05 5.26 -11.88
C GLU A 244 5.84 4.43 -10.85
N LYS A 245 6.81 5.04 -10.16
CA LYS A 245 7.60 4.39 -9.10
C LYS A 245 6.71 3.91 -7.95
N TYR A 246 5.79 4.74 -7.45
CA TYR A 246 4.90 4.36 -6.35
C TYR A 246 3.86 3.33 -6.78
N ILE A 247 3.35 3.39 -8.02
CA ILE A 247 2.45 2.36 -8.55
C ILE A 247 3.16 1.01 -8.62
N LYS A 248 4.40 0.96 -9.14
CA LYS A 248 5.21 -0.26 -9.13
C LYS A 248 5.43 -0.79 -7.71
N GLY A 249 5.71 0.11 -6.76
CA GLY A 249 5.85 -0.23 -5.34
C GLY A 249 4.59 -0.88 -4.77
N ILE A 250 3.40 -0.33 -5.08
CA ILE A 250 2.12 -0.90 -4.66
C ILE A 250 1.98 -2.32 -5.24
N VAL A 251 2.14 -2.49 -6.56
CA VAL A 251 1.97 -3.80 -7.22
C VAL A 251 2.89 -4.87 -6.61
N ILE A 252 4.16 -4.56 -6.38
CA ILE A 252 5.11 -5.51 -5.77
C ILE A 252 4.66 -5.91 -4.37
N MET A 253 4.18 -4.94 -3.58
CA MET A 253 3.74 -5.18 -2.21
C MET A 253 2.37 -5.86 -2.16
N SER A 254 1.51 -5.68 -3.18
CA SER A 254 0.29 -6.48 -3.35
C SER A 254 0.63 -7.96 -3.50
N ILE A 255 1.61 -8.27 -4.35
CA ILE A 255 2.06 -9.65 -4.57
C ILE A 255 2.60 -10.23 -3.26
N ALA A 256 3.43 -9.47 -2.55
CA ALA A 256 3.93 -9.88 -1.24
C ALA A 256 2.80 -10.11 -0.22
N LEU A 257 1.79 -9.22 -0.18
CA LEU A 257 0.62 -9.33 0.70
C LEU A 257 -0.14 -10.64 0.43
N VAL A 258 -0.40 -10.96 -0.84
CA VAL A 258 -1.10 -12.19 -1.24
C VAL A 258 -0.31 -13.42 -0.79
N ILE A 259 1.01 -13.45 -1.00
CA ILE A 259 1.85 -14.57 -0.58
C ILE A 259 1.80 -14.75 0.94
N VAL A 260 2.06 -13.68 1.71
CA VAL A 260 2.07 -13.74 3.17
C VAL A 260 0.70 -14.11 3.72
N HIS A 261 -0.38 -13.58 3.14
CA HIS A 261 -1.75 -13.89 3.55
C HIS A 261 -2.09 -15.36 3.32
N ASN A 262 -1.77 -15.92 2.14
CA ASN A 262 -1.99 -17.34 1.85
C ASN A 262 -1.17 -18.25 2.77
N VAL A 263 0.09 -17.89 3.05
CA VAL A 263 0.92 -18.62 4.01
C VAL A 263 0.32 -18.56 5.41
N SER A 264 -0.14 -17.39 5.85
CA SER A 264 -0.82 -17.20 7.14
C SER A 264 -2.08 -18.06 7.26
N LEU A 265 -2.92 -18.09 6.22
CA LEU A 265 -4.11 -18.93 6.17
C LEU A 265 -3.74 -20.41 6.26
N HIS A 266 -2.74 -20.87 5.52
CA HIS A 266 -2.28 -22.26 5.57
C HIS A 266 -1.81 -22.66 6.98
N TYR A 267 -1.04 -21.80 7.66
CA TYR A 267 -0.61 -22.05 9.04
C TYR A 267 -1.79 -22.06 10.03
N GLN A 268 -2.79 -21.20 9.85
CA GLN A 268 -3.98 -21.18 10.70
C GLN A 268 -4.84 -22.44 10.50
N THR A 269 -5.09 -22.84 9.26
CA THR A 269 -5.85 -24.07 8.95
C THR A 269 -5.16 -25.31 9.51
N ASN A 270 -3.82 -25.38 9.42
CA ASN A 270 -3.06 -26.51 9.98
C ASN A 270 -3.01 -26.49 11.52
N ARG A 271 -3.14 -25.32 12.18
CA ARG A 271 -3.29 -25.24 13.64
C ARG A 271 -4.67 -25.69 14.11
N ILE A 272 -5.72 -25.37 13.37
CA ILE A 272 -7.09 -25.83 13.68
C ILE A 272 -7.18 -27.37 13.57
N GLY A 273 -6.36 -27.99 12.70
CA GLY A 273 -6.22 -29.45 12.64
C GLY A 273 -5.37 -30.10 13.74
N LEU A 274 -4.73 -29.32 14.61
CA LEU A 274 -3.79 -29.79 15.65
C LEU A 274 -4.12 -29.28 17.07
N GLU A 275 -5.14 -28.42 17.22
CA GLU A 275 -5.82 -28.29 18.50
C GLU A 275 -6.67 -29.56 18.70
N SER A 276 -6.03 -30.60 19.24
CA SER A 276 -6.75 -31.62 19.97
C SER A 276 -7.69 -30.88 20.92
N ILE A 277 -9.00 -31.07 20.76
CA ILE A 277 -10.00 -30.69 21.77
C ILE A 277 -9.37 -31.06 23.10
N SER A 278 -9.03 -30.07 23.92
CA SER A 278 -8.39 -30.34 25.20
C SER A 278 -9.38 -31.18 26.00
N GLU A 279 -9.12 -32.49 26.10
CA GLU A 279 -9.96 -33.47 26.81
C GLU A 279 -10.23 -33.09 28.27
N ARG A 280 -9.59 -32.04 28.80
CA ARG A 280 -9.74 -31.62 30.20
C ARG A 280 -11.05 -30.90 30.50
N ASN A 281 -11.65 -30.19 29.53
CA ASN A 281 -12.82 -29.35 29.79
C ASN A 281 -14.07 -29.73 28.97
N THR A 282 -14.02 -30.80 28.19
CA THR A 282 -15.17 -31.28 27.42
C THR A 282 -15.57 -32.69 27.86
N ALA A 283 -16.81 -32.83 28.33
CA ALA A 283 -17.40 -34.13 28.59
C ALA A 283 -18.24 -34.56 27.37
N VAL A 284 -18.03 -35.80 26.90
CA VAL A 284 -18.74 -36.38 25.77
C VAL A 284 -19.61 -37.53 26.29
N TYR A 285 -20.92 -37.47 26.04
CA TYR A 285 -21.86 -38.54 26.36
C TYR A 285 -22.50 -39.05 25.08
N THR A 286 -22.58 -40.38 24.95
CA THR A 286 -23.23 -41.03 23.81
C THR A 286 -24.43 -41.84 24.29
N LEU A 287 -25.61 -41.50 23.79
CA LEU A 287 -26.87 -42.16 24.04
C LEU A 287 -27.32 -42.89 22.78
N ASP A 288 -27.75 -44.14 22.96
CA ASP A 288 -28.36 -44.95 21.91
C ASP A 288 -29.88 -44.70 21.89
N LEU A 289 -30.35 -43.95 20.90
CA LEU A 289 -31.75 -43.58 20.72
C LEU A 289 -32.60 -44.73 20.19
N SER A 290 -32.00 -45.84 19.71
CA SER A 290 -32.73 -47.02 19.25
C SER A 290 -33.40 -47.81 20.38
N LYS A 291 -33.00 -47.55 21.63
CA LYS A 291 -33.55 -48.22 22.81
C LYS A 291 -34.98 -47.73 23.12
N PRO A 292 -35.86 -48.61 23.65
CA PRO A 292 -37.18 -48.19 24.11
C PRO A 292 -37.04 -47.16 25.24
N SER A 293 -37.95 -46.19 25.32
CA SER A 293 -37.77 -45.00 26.15
C SER A 293 -37.59 -45.28 27.64
N ASN A 294 -38.11 -46.41 28.14
CA ASN A 294 -37.94 -46.86 29.52
C ASN A 294 -36.55 -47.45 29.82
N LYS A 295 -35.72 -47.67 28.79
CA LYS A 295 -34.35 -48.20 28.89
C LYS A 295 -33.30 -47.27 28.27
N LEU A 296 -33.69 -46.04 27.89
CA LEU A 296 -32.77 -45.03 27.34
C LEU A 296 -31.57 -44.76 28.25
N TYR A 297 -31.80 -44.79 29.57
CA TYR A 297 -30.81 -44.47 30.59
C TYR A 297 -30.26 -45.70 31.32
N ASP A 298 -30.62 -46.92 30.87
CA ASP A 298 -30.16 -48.17 31.49
C ASP A 298 -28.63 -48.29 31.34
N GLY A 299 -27.93 -48.33 32.48
CA GLY A 299 -26.47 -48.37 32.54
C GLY A 299 -25.76 -47.01 32.46
N GLN A 300 -26.50 -45.91 32.30
CA GLN A 300 -25.95 -44.54 32.20
C GLN A 300 -26.55 -43.54 33.22
N LYS A 301 -27.29 -44.03 34.23
CA LYS A 301 -27.93 -43.19 35.25
C LYS A 301 -26.96 -42.25 35.97
N THR A 302 -25.79 -42.74 36.37
CA THR A 302 -24.73 -41.94 37.01
C THR A 302 -24.20 -40.82 36.11
N LEU A 303 -24.22 -41.01 34.78
CA LEU A 303 -23.81 -39.99 33.82
C LEU A 303 -24.90 -38.92 33.66
N LEU A 304 -26.17 -39.32 33.70
CA LEU A 304 -27.29 -38.39 33.68
C LEU A 304 -27.34 -37.53 34.96
N ASP A 305 -27.13 -38.15 36.12
CA ASP A 305 -27.06 -37.44 37.41
C ASP A 305 -25.89 -36.42 37.41
N GLN A 306 -24.77 -36.75 36.75
CA GLN A 306 -23.64 -35.82 36.59
C GLN A 306 -23.95 -34.67 35.63
N LEU A 307 -24.59 -34.96 34.49
CA LEU A 307 -25.07 -33.95 33.54
C LEU A 307 -26.05 -32.98 34.21
N GLU A 308 -26.99 -33.50 34.99
CA GLU A 308 -27.97 -32.71 35.73
C GLU A 308 -27.29 -31.80 36.75
N ASN A 309 -26.37 -32.33 37.57
CA ASN A 309 -25.62 -31.54 38.53
C ASN A 309 -24.75 -30.47 37.85
N ASP A 310 -24.08 -30.79 36.74
CA ASP A 310 -23.22 -29.85 36.02
C ASP A 310 -24.03 -28.66 35.42
N LEU A 311 -25.25 -28.93 34.93
CA LEU A 311 -26.16 -27.90 34.41
C LEU A 311 -26.77 -27.05 35.53
N LEU A 312 -27.19 -27.67 36.64
CA LEU A 312 -27.79 -27.00 37.79
C LEU A 312 -26.78 -26.18 38.61
N GLU A 313 -25.52 -26.61 38.70
CA GLU A 313 -24.46 -25.88 39.41
C GLU A 313 -23.78 -24.82 38.55
N GLY A 314 -24.19 -24.66 37.28
CA GLY A 314 -23.66 -23.63 36.38
C GLY A 314 -22.21 -23.86 35.92
N LYS A 315 -21.75 -25.12 35.97
CA LYS A 315 -20.39 -25.53 35.57
C LYS A 315 -20.21 -25.65 34.06
N VAL A 316 -21.31 -25.62 33.30
CA VAL A 316 -21.32 -25.75 31.84
C VAL A 316 -21.39 -24.36 31.19
N SER A 317 -20.59 -24.14 30.16
CA SER A 317 -20.61 -22.92 29.34
C SER A 317 -21.36 -23.09 28.02
N GLU A 318 -21.46 -24.30 27.50
CA GLU A 318 -22.03 -24.59 26.17
C GLU A 318 -22.44 -26.06 26.08
N VAL A 319 -23.59 -26.35 25.46
CA VAL A 319 -24.08 -27.71 25.20
C VAL A 319 -24.27 -27.89 23.70
N ILE A 320 -23.62 -28.91 23.12
CA ILE A 320 -23.78 -29.25 21.71
C ILE A 320 -24.40 -30.65 21.61
N LEU A 321 -25.54 -30.73 20.92
CA LEU A 321 -26.27 -31.96 20.66
C LEU A 321 -26.06 -32.37 19.21
N ILE A 322 -25.37 -33.48 18.98
CA ILE A 322 -25.11 -34.03 17.65
C ILE A 322 -25.91 -35.31 17.51
N ARG A 323 -26.89 -35.34 16.61
CA ARG A 323 -27.70 -36.54 16.35
C ARG A 323 -27.33 -37.20 15.03
N SER A 324 -27.35 -38.52 14.98
CA SER A 324 -27.38 -39.32 13.76
C SER A 324 -28.74 -40.01 13.63
N GLY A 325 -29.37 -39.95 12.45
CA GLY A 325 -30.68 -40.56 12.17
C GLY A 325 -31.83 -39.58 11.87
N SER A 326 -33.07 -40.09 11.90
CA SER A 326 -34.28 -39.42 11.41
C SER A 326 -34.62 -38.11 12.13
N LYS A 327 -35.20 -37.14 11.39
CA LYS A 327 -35.56 -35.80 11.90
C LYS A 327 -36.57 -35.79 13.06
N ASN A 328 -37.39 -36.84 13.22
CA ASN A 328 -38.46 -36.93 14.22
C ASN A 328 -38.25 -38.15 15.13
N ASP A 329 -37.26 -38.08 16.02
CA ASP A 329 -37.08 -39.06 17.09
C ASP A 329 -37.71 -38.53 18.40
N GLU A 330 -38.69 -39.26 18.93
CA GLU A 330 -39.36 -38.93 20.19
C GLU A 330 -38.38 -38.95 21.36
N ASN A 331 -37.40 -39.85 21.34
CA ASN A 331 -36.38 -39.97 22.37
C ASN A 331 -35.42 -38.76 22.35
N TYR A 332 -35.04 -38.27 21.16
CA TYR A 332 -34.26 -37.03 21.03
C TYR A 332 -35.00 -35.83 21.61
N ASN A 333 -36.28 -35.66 21.27
CA ASN A 333 -37.07 -34.54 21.76
C ASN A 333 -37.19 -34.56 23.28
N ARG A 334 -37.37 -35.74 23.89
CA ARG A 334 -37.40 -35.89 25.35
C ARG A 334 -36.09 -35.44 26.01
N ILE A 335 -34.94 -35.83 25.45
CA ILE A 335 -33.63 -35.44 25.97
C ILE A 335 -33.38 -33.94 25.78
N TYR A 336 -33.75 -33.39 24.63
CA TYR A 336 -33.67 -31.96 24.36
C TYR A 336 -34.49 -31.14 25.37
N TYR A 337 -35.75 -31.52 25.61
CA TYR A 337 -36.59 -30.84 26.59
C TYR A 337 -36.10 -30.99 28.02
N LEU A 338 -35.51 -32.14 28.38
CA LEU A 338 -34.88 -32.34 29.69
C LEU A 338 -33.70 -31.38 29.90
N ILE A 339 -32.80 -31.27 28.91
CA ILE A 339 -31.67 -30.34 28.98
C ILE A 339 -32.18 -28.89 29.03
N GLN A 340 -33.22 -28.57 28.27
CA GLN A 340 -33.84 -27.25 28.28
C GLN A 340 -34.48 -26.92 29.64
N SER A 341 -35.14 -27.89 30.31
CA SER A 341 -35.72 -27.66 31.63
C SER A 341 -34.68 -27.55 32.74
N LEU A 342 -33.53 -28.20 32.58
CA LEU A 342 -32.38 -28.12 33.50
C LEU A 342 -31.48 -26.89 33.23
N ASN A 343 -31.68 -26.17 32.12
CA ASN A 343 -30.88 -25.01 31.73
C ASN A 343 -31.26 -23.73 32.50
N VAL A 344 -31.13 -23.76 33.83
CA VAL A 344 -31.44 -22.64 34.73
C VAL A 344 -30.55 -21.41 34.45
N HIS A 345 -29.35 -21.64 33.91
CA HIS A 345 -28.34 -20.62 33.63
C HIS A 345 -28.39 -20.03 32.21
N ASN A 346 -29.40 -20.38 31.41
CA ASN A 346 -29.63 -19.88 30.05
C ASN A 346 -28.41 -20.01 29.12
N ILE A 347 -27.76 -21.18 29.17
CA ILE A 347 -26.62 -21.58 28.35
C ILE A 347 -27.08 -21.81 26.90
N GLU A 348 -26.22 -21.51 25.92
CA GLU A 348 -26.48 -21.77 24.51
C GLU A 348 -26.51 -23.29 24.23
N ILE A 349 -27.60 -23.76 23.62
CA ILE A 349 -27.79 -25.15 23.19
C ILE A 349 -27.71 -25.19 21.66
N THR A 350 -26.64 -25.74 21.12
CA THR A 350 -26.46 -25.90 19.67
C THR A 350 -26.84 -27.30 19.24
N THR A 351 -27.67 -27.42 18.20
CA THR A 351 -28.07 -28.73 17.65
C THR A 351 -27.48 -28.93 16.26
N ALA A 352 -26.83 -30.07 16.03
CA ALA A 352 -26.26 -30.46 14.75
C ALA A 352 -26.77 -31.85 14.32
N ILE A 353 -26.83 -32.07 13.00
CA ILE A 353 -27.18 -33.36 12.41
C ILE A 353 -25.93 -33.93 11.76
N ASN A 354 -25.57 -35.16 12.12
CA ASN A 354 -24.49 -35.90 11.49
C ASN A 354 -25.05 -36.78 10.37
N ASP A 355 -24.95 -36.31 9.12
CA ASP A 355 -25.45 -37.01 7.93
C ASP A 355 -24.54 -38.15 7.45
N THR A 356 -23.38 -38.37 8.09
CA THR A 356 -22.39 -39.36 7.63
C THR A 356 -22.66 -40.80 8.08
N SER A 357 -23.60 -41.03 9.00
CA SER A 357 -23.94 -42.38 9.50
C SER A 357 -25.43 -42.47 9.89
N PRO A 358 -26.36 -42.49 8.93
CA PRO A 358 -27.80 -42.48 9.19
C PRO A 358 -28.35 -43.78 9.82
N GLU A 359 -27.57 -44.85 9.87
CA GLU A 359 -27.99 -46.16 10.41
C GLU A 359 -27.82 -46.28 11.94
N ASN A 360 -26.94 -45.46 12.54
CA ASN A 360 -26.78 -45.44 14.00
C ASN A 360 -27.71 -44.36 14.56
N ASN A 361 -28.81 -44.74 15.21
CA ASN A 361 -29.67 -43.83 15.96
C ASN A 361 -28.97 -43.46 17.28
N GLU A 362 -27.95 -42.59 17.20
CA GLU A 362 -27.15 -42.17 18.34
C GLU A 362 -27.28 -40.65 18.55
N LEU A 363 -27.23 -40.25 19.83
CA LEU A 363 -27.13 -38.86 20.24
C LEU A 363 -25.82 -38.69 21.00
N ILE A 364 -24.97 -37.79 20.49
CA ILE A 364 -23.76 -37.34 21.16
C ILE A 364 -24.06 -35.99 21.82
N ILE A 365 -23.85 -35.91 23.13
CA ILE A 365 -23.95 -34.70 23.93
C ILE A 365 -22.54 -34.27 24.28
N LEU A 366 -22.13 -33.11 23.78
CA LEU A 366 -20.87 -32.46 24.16
C LEU A 366 -21.17 -31.35 25.17
N LEU A 367 -20.58 -31.46 26.35
CA LEU A 367 -20.60 -30.40 27.35
C LEU A 367 -19.25 -29.72 27.38
N LYS A 368 -19.24 -28.40 27.28
CA LYS A 368 -18.06 -27.59 27.56
C LYS A 368 -18.17 -27.05 28.97
N ARG A 369 -17.25 -27.44 29.85
CA ARG A 369 -17.17 -26.96 31.23
C ARG A 369 -16.36 -25.67 31.30
N ARG A 370 -16.75 -24.77 32.22
CA ARG A 370 -16.09 -23.49 32.49
C ARG A 370 -14.70 -23.65 33.09
#